data_AF-A0A926ADL5-F1
#
_entry.id   AF-A0A926ADL5-F1
#
_cell.length_a   1.000
_cell.length_b   1.000
_cell.length_c   1.000
_cell.angle_alpha   90.00
_cell.angle_beta   90.00
_cell.angle_gamma   90.00
#
_symmetry.space_group_name_H-M   'P 1'
#
loop_
_entity.id
_entity.type
_entity.pdbx_description
1 polymer ?
#
loop_
_entity_poly.entity_id
_entity_poly.type
_entity_poly.pdbx_seq_one_letter_code
_entity_poly.pdbx_strand_id
1 'polypeptide(L)'
;MLWRDAVLAALHSYAQRYTTHVIARDRFIDEALAQIVQTTASQSALPGQTLSRTLQELRDEGLLYFSERGVYVLLDDVLPIEREDIPSAALDYALRANKLSFATVPDIPTGEVVALRRQRKGQRRLRILTLRNYRQQCALCDVQQTALLVAAHIARWRDHPAARGDLTNVICLCRWHDALFEYGYLALHDDYMLLKHPAPPSRTIAHLLATTDRFTPPLHYVPSPLYLAQHRARVGLLA
;
A
#
# COMPACT_ATOMS: atom_id res chain seq x y z
N MET A 1 29.44 -15.00 -10.49
CA MET A 1 28.19 -14.35 -10.04
C MET A 1 27.67 -13.48 -11.17
N LEU A 2 26.38 -13.51 -11.48
CA LEU A 2 25.83 -12.63 -12.52
C LEU A 2 25.82 -11.17 -12.03
N TRP A 3 25.88 -10.21 -12.95
CA TRP A 3 25.83 -8.78 -12.63
C TRP A 3 24.57 -8.42 -11.84
N ARG A 4 23.41 -8.95 -12.25
CA ARG A 4 22.13 -8.79 -11.55
C ARG A 4 22.24 -9.12 -10.06
N ASP A 5 22.72 -10.31 -9.74
CA ASP A 5 22.80 -10.77 -8.35
C ASP A 5 23.84 -9.95 -7.57
N ALA A 6 24.96 -9.58 -8.19
CA ALA A 6 26.00 -8.77 -7.55
C ALA A 6 25.51 -7.35 -7.25
N VAL A 7 24.75 -6.74 -8.17
CA VAL A 7 24.14 -5.42 -7.97
C VAL A 7 23.08 -5.49 -6.88
N LEU A 8 22.21 -6.50 -6.89
CA LEU A 8 21.20 -6.68 -5.85
C LEU A 8 21.83 -6.89 -4.47
N ALA A 9 22.85 -7.75 -4.36
CA ALA A 9 23.59 -7.95 -3.11
C ALA A 9 24.30 -6.68 -2.62
N ALA A 10 24.82 -5.86 -3.56
CA ALA A 10 25.42 -4.58 -3.21
C ALA A 10 24.36 -3.57 -2.70
N LEU A 11 23.18 -3.53 -3.32
CA LEU A 11 22.04 -2.72 -2.85
C LEU A 11 21.60 -3.14 -1.44
N HIS A 12 21.50 -4.44 -1.17
CA HIS A 12 21.22 -4.97 0.17
C HIS A 12 22.30 -4.56 1.18
N SER A 13 23.56 -4.71 0.81
CA SER A 13 24.69 -4.35 1.67
C SER A 13 24.69 -2.85 1.99
N TYR A 14 24.39 -2.01 1.00
CA TYR A 14 24.25 -0.56 1.18
C TYR A 14 23.08 -0.23 2.11
N ALA A 15 21.91 -0.83 1.86
CA ALA A 15 20.70 -0.63 2.65
C ALA A 15 20.91 -1.04 4.12
N GLN A 16 21.58 -2.17 4.37
CA GLN A 16 21.92 -2.63 5.71
C GLN A 16 22.93 -1.70 6.41
N ARG A 17 24.01 -1.33 5.72
CA ARG A 17 25.06 -0.44 6.25
C ARG A 17 24.52 0.91 6.70
N TYR A 18 23.62 1.49 5.90
CA TYR A 18 23.05 2.81 6.18
C TYR A 18 21.67 2.76 6.85
N THR A 19 21.13 1.56 7.09
CA THR A 19 19.78 1.33 7.64
C THR A 19 18.72 2.15 6.87
N THR A 20 18.72 2.03 5.54
CA THR A 20 17.89 2.84 4.63
C THR A 20 17.38 2.03 3.45
N HIS A 21 16.18 2.34 2.96
CA HIS A 21 15.69 1.88 1.67
C HIS A 21 15.88 2.95 0.59
N VAL A 22 16.29 4.17 0.94
CA VAL A 22 16.52 5.28 0.00
C VAL A 22 18.00 5.38 -0.33
N ILE A 23 18.36 4.96 -1.53
CA ILE A 23 19.73 4.82 -2.00
C ILE A 23 20.06 5.96 -2.97
N ALA A 24 20.95 6.87 -2.58
CA ALA A 24 21.45 7.91 -3.46
C ALA A 24 22.29 7.28 -4.58
N ARG A 25 21.89 7.50 -5.84
CA ARG A 25 22.49 6.83 -6.99
C ARG A 25 24.00 7.04 -7.07
N ASP A 26 24.44 8.28 -6.99
CA ASP A 26 25.85 8.63 -7.25
C ASP A 26 26.75 8.04 -6.15
N ARG A 27 26.34 8.18 -4.89
CA ARG A 27 27.02 7.56 -3.75
C ARG A 27 27.07 6.03 -3.84
N PHE A 28 25.98 5.39 -4.25
CA PHE A 28 25.95 3.95 -4.44
C PHE A 28 26.94 3.50 -5.53
N ILE A 29 27.00 4.23 -6.65
CA ILE A 29 27.95 3.95 -7.73
C ILE A 29 29.39 4.10 -7.21
N ASP A 30 29.70 5.19 -6.53
CA ASP A 30 31.04 5.48 -6.01
C ASP A 30 31.53 4.41 -5.03
N GLU A 31 30.63 3.90 -4.16
CA GLU A 31 30.99 2.92 -3.13
C GLU A 31 30.96 1.46 -3.62
N ALA A 32 30.04 1.10 -4.52
CA ALA A 32 29.76 -0.30 -4.84
C ALA A 32 30.37 -0.77 -6.17
N LEU A 33 30.62 0.13 -7.13
CA LEU A 33 30.99 -0.27 -8.49
C LEU A 33 32.28 -1.12 -8.54
N ALA A 34 33.32 -0.70 -7.81
CA ALA A 34 34.59 -1.42 -7.78
C ALA A 34 34.43 -2.85 -7.23
N GLN A 35 33.64 -3.01 -6.17
CA GLN A 35 33.38 -4.32 -5.55
C GLN A 35 32.55 -5.22 -6.48
N ILE A 36 31.53 -4.68 -7.15
CA ILE A 36 30.69 -5.42 -8.11
C ILE A 36 31.54 -5.93 -9.28
N VAL A 37 32.43 -5.09 -9.83
CA VAL A 37 33.34 -5.49 -10.92
C VAL A 37 34.25 -6.64 -10.48
N GLN A 38 34.81 -6.56 -9.26
CA GLN A 38 35.66 -7.60 -8.72
C GLN A 38 34.91 -8.92 -8.52
N THR A 39 33.68 -8.86 -7.99
CA THR A 39 32.88 -10.05 -7.63
C THR A 39 32.29 -10.75 -8.85
N THR A 40 32.01 -9.99 -9.91
CA THR A 40 31.51 -10.53 -11.19
C THR A 40 32.62 -11.03 -12.11
N ALA A 41 33.90 -10.81 -11.75
CA ALA A 41 35.07 -11.06 -12.61
C ALA A 41 34.88 -10.47 -14.02
N SER A 42 34.26 -9.29 -14.10
CA SER A 42 33.79 -8.75 -15.38
C SER A 42 34.93 -8.22 -16.25
N GLN A 43 34.92 -8.60 -17.52
CA GLN A 43 35.76 -8.00 -18.58
C GLN A 43 35.05 -6.85 -19.31
N SER A 44 33.95 -6.30 -18.76
CA SER A 44 33.22 -5.19 -19.40
C SER A 44 34.15 -3.98 -19.55
N ALA A 45 34.27 -3.46 -20.77
CA ALA A 45 35.00 -2.23 -21.04
C ALA A 45 34.31 -0.99 -20.44
N LEU A 46 33.01 -1.08 -20.09
CA LEU A 46 32.21 0.02 -19.55
C LEU A 46 31.36 -0.42 -18.34
N PRO A 47 31.98 -0.70 -17.19
CA PRO A 47 31.29 -1.20 -15.99
C PRO A 47 30.13 -0.33 -15.50
N GLY A 48 30.24 0.99 -15.61
CA GLY A 48 29.18 1.92 -15.21
C GLY A 48 27.92 1.82 -16.08
N GLN A 49 28.07 1.49 -17.37
CA GLN A 49 26.94 1.23 -18.26
C GLN A 49 26.26 -0.10 -17.92
N THR A 50 27.05 -1.14 -17.66
CA THR A 50 26.52 -2.44 -17.22
C THR A 50 25.74 -2.30 -15.91
N LEU A 51 26.26 -1.54 -14.95
CA LEU A 51 25.56 -1.22 -13.71
C LEU A 51 24.25 -0.49 -13.98
N SER A 52 24.27 0.56 -14.80
CA SER A 52 23.07 1.36 -15.11
C SER A 52 21.99 0.54 -15.80
N ARG A 53 22.38 -0.37 -16.71
CA ARG A 53 21.45 -1.32 -17.34
C ARG A 53 20.88 -2.31 -16.33
N THR A 54 21.71 -2.87 -15.46
CA THR A 54 21.26 -3.80 -14.41
C THR A 54 20.29 -3.12 -13.44
N LEU A 55 20.55 -1.86 -13.06
CA LEU A 55 19.63 -1.07 -12.26
C LEU A 55 18.30 -0.81 -12.98
N GLN A 56 18.30 -0.65 -14.31
CA GLN A 56 17.06 -0.58 -15.10
C GLN A 56 16.30 -1.91 -15.05
N GLU A 57 16.98 -3.04 -15.25
CA GLU A 57 16.37 -4.38 -15.16
C GLU A 57 15.69 -4.59 -13.80
N LEU A 58 16.35 -4.25 -12.69
CA LEU A 58 15.77 -4.32 -11.34
C LEU A 58 14.55 -3.39 -11.13
N ARG A 59 14.46 -2.27 -11.87
CA ARG A 59 13.25 -1.42 -11.87
C ARG A 59 12.11 -2.07 -12.62
N ASP A 60 12.41 -2.68 -13.76
CA ASP A 60 11.42 -3.35 -14.58
C ASP A 60 10.87 -4.59 -13.86
N GLU A 61 11.69 -5.26 -13.06
CA GLU A 61 11.30 -6.33 -12.13
C GLU A 61 10.52 -5.83 -10.89
N GLY A 62 10.50 -4.52 -10.63
CA GLY A 62 9.79 -3.93 -9.50
C GLY A 62 10.46 -4.10 -8.14
N LEU A 63 11.77 -4.37 -8.15
CA LEU A 63 12.63 -4.42 -6.96
C LEU A 63 13.20 -3.05 -6.63
N LEU A 64 13.21 -2.13 -7.59
CA LEU A 64 13.64 -0.74 -7.42
C LEU A 64 12.60 0.23 -7.97
N TYR A 65 12.43 1.34 -7.26
CA TYR A 65 11.79 2.53 -7.80
C TYR A 65 12.84 3.65 -7.93
N PHE A 66 12.94 4.28 -9.10
CA PHE A 66 13.81 5.45 -9.27
C PHE A 66 12.98 6.73 -9.22
N SER A 67 13.35 7.59 -8.28
CA SER A 67 12.77 8.91 -8.10
C SER A 67 13.44 9.93 -9.04
N GLU A 68 12.68 10.92 -9.48
CA GLU A 68 13.16 12.07 -10.27
C GLU A 68 14.28 12.86 -9.56
N ARG A 69 14.49 12.66 -8.26
CA ARG A 69 15.55 13.28 -7.46
C ARG A 69 16.89 12.52 -7.47
N GLY A 70 17.06 11.54 -8.35
CA GLY A 70 18.31 10.77 -8.44
C GLY A 70 18.51 9.75 -7.31
N VAL A 71 17.43 9.31 -6.67
CA VAL A 71 17.48 8.28 -5.61
C VAL A 71 16.70 7.05 -6.04
N TYR A 72 17.24 5.88 -5.71
CA TYR A 72 16.53 4.61 -5.76
C TYR A 72 15.82 4.36 -4.43
N VAL A 73 14.66 3.73 -4.49
CA VAL A 73 13.99 3.14 -3.34
C VAL A 73 14.00 1.63 -3.54
N LEU A 74 14.60 0.91 -2.59
CA LEU A 74 14.65 -0.53 -2.58
C LEU A 74 13.29 -1.09 -2.13
N LEU A 75 12.73 -2.00 -2.93
CA LEU A 75 11.37 -2.52 -2.83
C LEU A 75 11.34 -4.04 -2.88
N ASP A 76 12.41 -4.72 -2.51
CA ASP A 76 12.44 -6.19 -2.46
C ASP A 76 11.80 -6.75 -1.18
N ASP A 77 11.61 -5.93 -0.17
CA ASP A 77 10.86 -6.22 1.05
C ASP A 77 9.84 -5.11 1.37
N VAL A 78 9.11 -5.30 2.45
CA VAL A 78 8.10 -4.40 2.98
C VAL A 78 8.74 -3.10 3.48
N LEU A 79 8.30 -1.97 2.93
CA LEU A 79 8.78 -0.64 3.29
C LEU A 79 8.17 -0.15 4.62
N PRO A 80 9.00 0.14 5.65
CA PRO A 80 8.54 0.77 6.88
C PRO A 80 8.50 2.30 6.73
N ILE A 81 7.30 2.86 6.51
CA ILE A 81 7.15 4.28 6.18
C ILE A 81 7.60 5.25 7.27
N GLU A 82 7.61 4.83 8.54
CA GLU A 82 7.95 5.68 9.67
C GLU A 82 9.45 6.00 9.77
N ARG A 83 10.32 5.17 9.17
CA ARG A 83 11.78 5.24 9.37
C ARG A 83 12.47 6.31 8.53
N GLU A 84 11.99 6.55 7.32
CA GLU A 84 12.61 7.48 6.38
C GLU A 84 11.57 8.24 5.53
N ASP A 85 11.96 9.38 4.96
CA ASP A 85 11.05 10.13 4.09
C ASP A 85 11.05 9.54 2.67
N ILE A 86 10.09 8.65 2.43
CA ILE A 86 9.92 7.97 1.15
C ILE A 86 9.20 8.91 0.16
N PRO A 87 9.71 9.10 -1.09
CA PRO A 87 9.03 9.90 -2.10
C PRO A 87 7.59 9.43 -2.36
N SER A 88 6.66 10.37 -2.59
CA SER A 88 5.23 10.04 -2.75
C SER A 88 4.94 9.05 -3.89
N ALA A 89 5.70 9.13 -4.98
CA ALA A 89 5.56 8.22 -6.11
C ALA A 89 6.10 6.81 -5.81
N ALA A 90 7.13 6.70 -4.97
CA ALA A 90 7.60 5.41 -4.45
C ALA A 90 6.57 4.79 -3.50
N LEU A 91 5.92 5.60 -2.65
CA LEU A 91 4.80 5.13 -1.81
C LEU A 91 3.63 4.62 -2.65
N ASP A 92 3.30 5.31 -3.74
CA ASP A 92 2.24 4.84 -4.65
C ASP A 92 2.58 3.51 -5.29
N TYR A 93 3.82 3.36 -5.74
CA TYR A 93 4.32 2.12 -6.30
C TYR A 93 4.24 1.00 -5.25
N ALA A 94 4.73 1.25 -4.03
CA ALA A 94 4.73 0.29 -2.95
C ALA A 94 3.31 -0.16 -2.56
N LEU A 95 2.35 0.77 -2.47
CA LEU A 95 0.94 0.45 -2.23
C LEU A 95 0.37 -0.45 -3.33
N ARG A 96 0.63 -0.12 -4.59
CA ARG A 96 0.16 -0.88 -5.75
C ARG A 96 0.78 -2.28 -5.83
N ALA A 97 2.01 -2.42 -5.36
CA ALA A 97 2.75 -3.68 -5.30
C ALA A 97 2.49 -4.48 -4.00
N ASN A 98 1.63 -3.98 -3.10
CA ASN A 98 1.40 -4.53 -1.76
C ASN A 98 2.70 -4.69 -0.91
N LYS A 99 3.60 -3.71 -1.01
CA LYS A 99 4.91 -3.67 -0.33
C LYS A 99 5.01 -2.56 0.72
N LEU A 100 3.91 -1.89 1.06
CA LEU A 100 3.92 -0.81 2.07
C LEU A 100 3.40 -1.33 3.42
N SER A 101 4.15 -1.09 4.50
CA SER A 101 3.69 -1.34 5.87
C SER A 101 3.58 -0.06 6.69
N PHE A 102 2.67 -0.12 7.66
CA PHE A 102 2.45 0.91 8.68
C PHE A 102 2.72 0.29 10.05
N ALA A 103 3.69 0.85 10.77
CA ALA A 103 4.06 0.40 12.11
C ALA A 103 2.88 0.50 13.09
N THR A 104 2.88 -0.38 14.09
CA THR A 104 1.98 -0.31 15.25
C THR A 104 2.38 0.86 16.14
N VAL A 105 1.39 1.54 16.76
CA VAL A 105 1.58 2.74 17.59
C VAL A 105 2.67 2.60 18.69
N PRO A 106 2.90 1.43 19.33
CA PRO A 106 3.99 1.25 20.28
C PRO A 106 5.39 1.26 19.65
N ASP A 107 5.52 1.06 18.34
CA ASP A 107 6.81 0.94 17.63
C ASP A 107 7.30 2.29 17.08
N ILE A 108 6.67 3.40 17.43
CA ILE A 108 7.11 4.74 17.02
C ILE A 108 8.24 5.17 17.97
N PRO A 109 9.53 5.12 17.57
CA PRO A 109 10.61 5.51 18.46
C PRO A 109 10.57 7.03 18.68
N THR A 110 11.02 7.47 19.84
CA THR A 110 11.01 8.85 20.32
C THR A 110 11.58 9.84 19.28
N GLY A 111 10.63 10.42 18.55
CA GLY A 111 10.75 11.30 17.38
C GLY A 111 9.34 11.58 16.81
N GLU A 112 8.34 11.56 17.72
CA GLU A 112 6.91 11.33 17.45
C GLU A 112 6.37 12.16 16.29
N VAL A 113 6.74 13.43 16.18
CA VAL A 113 6.20 14.33 15.16
C VAL A 113 6.58 13.91 13.74
N VAL A 114 7.84 13.49 13.52
CA VAL A 114 8.34 13.16 12.18
C VAL A 114 7.79 11.81 11.73
N ALA A 115 7.81 10.81 12.61
CA ALA A 115 7.23 9.50 12.33
C ALA A 115 5.72 9.58 12.08
N LEU A 116 4.97 10.32 12.91
CA LEU A 116 3.54 10.56 12.69
C LEU A 116 3.27 11.30 11.38
N ARG A 117 4.12 12.28 11.00
CA ARG A 117 3.99 12.98 9.71
C ARG A 117 4.17 12.02 8.53
N ARG A 118 5.13 11.10 8.61
CA ARG A 118 5.36 10.06 7.58
C ARG A 118 4.19 9.09 7.50
N GLN A 119 3.69 8.62 8.63
CA GLN A 119 2.50 7.76 8.69
C GLN A 119 1.28 8.44 8.05
N ARG A 120 1.02 9.71 8.39
CA ARG A 120 -0.05 10.52 7.78
C ARG A 120 0.13 10.67 6.27
N LYS A 121 1.37 10.82 5.79
CA LYS A 121 1.68 10.87 4.35
C LYS A 121 1.28 9.56 3.67
N GLY A 122 1.62 8.40 4.25
CA GLY A 122 1.21 7.09 3.73
C GLY A 122 -0.30 6.91 3.71
N GLN A 123 -0.99 7.23 4.80
CA GLN A 123 -2.45 7.15 4.88
C GLN A 123 -3.13 8.05 3.85
N ARG A 124 -2.58 9.26 3.62
CA ARG A 124 -3.05 10.15 2.55
C ARG A 124 -2.87 9.51 1.17
N ARG A 125 -1.73 8.85 0.90
CA ARG A 125 -1.51 8.14 -0.37
C ARG A 125 -2.46 6.97 -0.54
N LEU A 126 -2.64 6.12 0.49
CA LEU A 126 -3.61 5.03 0.51
C LEU A 126 -5.00 5.55 0.13
N ARG A 127 -5.46 6.62 0.79
CA ARG A 127 -6.75 7.24 0.47
C ARG A 127 -6.85 7.69 -0.98
N ILE A 128 -5.82 8.36 -1.52
CA ILE A 128 -5.81 8.83 -2.92
C ILE A 128 -5.95 7.65 -3.88
N LEU A 129 -5.22 6.57 -3.64
CA LEU A 129 -5.27 5.38 -4.49
C LEU A 129 -6.60 4.64 -4.37
N THR A 130 -7.14 4.47 -3.16
CA THR A 130 -8.46 3.89 -2.94
C THR A 130 -9.54 4.66 -3.71
N LEU A 131 -9.63 5.98 -3.54
CA LEU A 131 -10.64 6.77 -4.26
C LEU A 131 -10.50 6.63 -5.77
N ARG A 132 -9.27 6.66 -6.32
CA ARG A 132 -9.04 6.44 -7.75
C ARG A 132 -9.49 5.06 -8.21
N ASN A 133 -9.22 4.02 -7.42
CA ASN A 133 -9.61 2.63 -7.70
C ASN A 133 -11.14 2.48 -7.83
N TYR A 134 -11.91 3.35 -7.16
CA TYR A 134 -13.38 3.42 -7.23
C TYR A 134 -13.91 4.62 -8.03
N ARG A 135 -13.11 5.17 -8.97
CA ARG A 135 -13.53 6.28 -9.85
C ARG A 135 -14.03 7.52 -9.09
N GLN A 136 -13.52 7.75 -7.88
CA GLN A 136 -13.95 8.81 -6.96
C GLN A 136 -15.45 8.74 -6.61
N GLN A 137 -15.99 7.52 -6.47
CA GLN A 137 -17.37 7.28 -6.12
C GLN A 137 -17.46 6.27 -4.96
N CYS A 138 -18.48 6.41 -4.12
CA CYS A 138 -18.82 5.38 -3.15
C CYS A 138 -19.08 4.05 -3.85
N ALA A 139 -18.58 2.95 -3.31
CA ALA A 139 -18.84 1.62 -3.87
C ALA A 139 -20.31 1.17 -3.76
N LEU A 140 -21.11 1.86 -2.94
CA LEU A 140 -22.46 1.44 -2.55
C LEU A 140 -23.57 2.43 -2.93
N CYS A 141 -23.21 3.59 -3.48
CA CYS A 141 -24.15 4.58 -4.00
C CYS A 141 -23.48 5.51 -5.00
N ASP A 142 -24.19 6.53 -5.46
CA ASP A 142 -23.76 7.48 -6.47
C ASP A 142 -22.92 8.65 -5.95
N VAL A 143 -22.73 8.80 -4.63
CA VAL A 143 -21.96 9.90 -4.01
C VAL A 143 -20.54 9.97 -4.58
N GLN A 144 -20.20 11.12 -5.18
CA GLN A 144 -18.89 11.42 -5.77
C GLN A 144 -18.17 12.60 -5.11
N GLN A 145 -18.81 13.27 -4.14
CA GLN A 145 -18.19 14.39 -3.43
C GLN A 145 -17.04 13.87 -2.58
N THR A 146 -15.81 14.13 -3.02
CA THR A 146 -14.60 13.58 -2.40
C THR A 146 -14.46 13.90 -0.91
N ALA A 147 -15.03 15.00 -0.41
CA ALA A 147 -15.08 15.35 1.01
C ALA A 147 -15.92 14.37 1.85
N LEU A 148 -16.91 13.72 1.24
CA LEU A 148 -17.78 12.72 1.86
C LEU A 148 -17.24 11.30 1.73
N LEU A 149 -16.19 11.08 0.93
CA LEU A 149 -15.60 9.77 0.68
C LEU A 149 -14.46 9.46 1.66
N VAL A 150 -14.45 8.21 2.11
CA VAL A 150 -13.43 7.62 2.97
C VAL A 150 -12.82 6.38 2.33
N ALA A 151 -11.61 6.06 2.79
CA ALA A 151 -10.95 4.79 2.52
C ALA A 151 -11.21 3.89 3.74
N ALA A 152 -12.28 3.09 3.67
CA ALA A 152 -12.75 2.27 4.77
C ALA A 152 -12.04 0.91 4.76
N HIS A 153 -11.40 0.54 5.87
CA HIS A 153 -10.80 -0.77 6.03
C HIS A 153 -11.87 -1.85 6.21
N ILE A 154 -11.72 -2.97 5.50
CA ILE A 154 -12.62 -4.11 5.60
C ILE A 154 -12.33 -4.88 6.89
N ALA A 155 -11.13 -5.42 6.99
CA ALA A 155 -10.56 -5.96 8.21
C ALA A 155 -9.89 -4.83 8.99
N ARG A 156 -10.19 -4.73 10.29
CA ARG A 156 -9.84 -3.57 11.11
C ARG A 156 -8.34 -3.28 11.10
N TRP A 157 -8.02 -1.99 10.99
CA TRP A 157 -6.65 -1.46 11.07
C TRP A 157 -5.85 -1.96 12.28
N ARG A 158 -6.51 -2.11 13.43
CA ARG A 158 -5.87 -2.55 14.68
C ARG A 158 -5.48 -4.03 14.62
N ASP A 159 -6.33 -4.86 14.04
CA ASP A 159 -6.26 -6.31 14.14
C ASP A 159 -5.35 -6.92 13.05
N HIS A 160 -5.10 -6.18 11.96
CA HIS A 160 -4.28 -6.64 10.84
C HIS A 160 -3.17 -5.64 10.44
N PRO A 161 -2.07 -5.52 11.21
CA PRO A 161 -0.98 -4.59 10.92
C PRO A 161 -0.37 -4.74 9.53
N ALA A 162 -0.18 -5.98 9.06
CA ALA A 162 0.39 -6.27 7.74
C ALA A 162 -0.54 -5.85 6.58
N ALA A 163 -1.86 -5.79 6.81
CA ALA A 163 -2.86 -5.45 5.79
C ALA A 163 -3.22 -3.95 5.74
N ARG A 164 -2.52 -3.11 6.51
CA ARG A 164 -2.83 -1.67 6.61
C ARG A 164 -2.63 -0.91 5.30
N GLY A 165 -1.62 -1.31 4.52
CA GLY A 165 -1.31 -0.75 3.21
C GLY A 165 -1.90 -1.54 2.03
N ASP A 166 -2.67 -2.58 2.31
CA ASP A 166 -3.23 -3.46 1.28
C ASP A 166 -4.49 -2.84 0.67
N LEU A 167 -4.45 -2.51 -0.62
CA LEU A 167 -5.58 -1.92 -1.34
C LEU A 167 -6.78 -2.87 -1.47
N THR A 168 -6.58 -4.19 -1.34
CA THR A 168 -7.66 -5.18 -1.33
C THR A 168 -8.37 -5.26 0.02
N ASN A 169 -7.79 -4.66 1.07
CA ASN A 169 -8.40 -4.49 2.39
C ASN A 169 -9.16 -3.15 2.54
N VAL A 170 -9.38 -2.41 1.45
CA VAL A 170 -9.94 -1.05 1.55
C VAL A 170 -11.01 -0.80 0.48
N ILE A 171 -12.15 -0.27 0.92
CA ILE A 171 -13.28 0.10 0.06
C ILE A 171 -13.46 1.62 0.09
N CYS A 172 -13.79 2.24 -1.06
CA CYS A 172 -14.21 3.63 -1.07
C CYS A 172 -15.68 3.74 -0.68
N LEU A 173 -15.98 4.32 0.48
CA LEU A 173 -17.35 4.48 0.98
C LEU A 173 -17.68 5.95 1.24
N CYS A 174 -18.95 6.34 1.15
CA CYS A 174 -19.42 7.59 1.71
C CYS A 174 -19.54 7.48 3.24
N ARG A 175 -19.65 8.60 3.96
CA ARG A 175 -19.73 8.61 5.45
C ARG A 175 -20.84 7.73 6.03
N TRP A 176 -21.99 7.67 5.36
CA TRP A 176 -23.11 6.85 5.83
C TRP A 176 -22.83 5.37 5.65
N HIS A 177 -22.38 4.98 4.45
CA HIS A 177 -22.05 3.59 4.15
C HIS A 177 -20.88 3.06 4.95
N ASP A 178 -19.87 3.89 5.22
CA ASP A 178 -18.76 3.58 6.13
C ASP A 178 -19.28 3.20 7.52
N ALA A 179 -20.14 4.04 8.12
CA ALA A 179 -20.74 3.75 9.42
C ALA A 179 -21.61 2.49 9.39
N LEU A 180 -22.48 2.32 8.37
CA LEU A 180 -23.33 1.14 8.25
C LEU A 180 -22.50 -0.15 8.11
N PHE A 181 -21.40 -0.09 7.35
CA PHE A 181 -20.49 -1.21 7.17
C PHE A 181 -19.69 -1.52 8.45
N GLU A 182 -19.15 -0.51 9.13
CA GLU A 182 -18.33 -0.71 10.34
C GLU A 182 -19.12 -1.28 11.51
N TYR A 183 -20.38 -0.86 11.66
CA TYR A 183 -21.28 -1.28 12.74
C TYR A 183 -22.17 -2.48 12.40
N GLY A 184 -21.98 -3.14 11.25
CA GLY A 184 -22.68 -4.39 10.95
C GLY A 184 -24.12 -4.25 10.47
N TYR A 185 -24.51 -3.06 10.00
CA TYR A 185 -25.79 -2.89 9.30
C TYR A 185 -25.72 -3.38 7.85
N LEU A 186 -24.51 -3.42 7.29
CA LEU A 186 -24.21 -3.86 5.94
C LEU A 186 -22.91 -4.69 5.92
N ALA A 187 -22.86 -5.74 5.12
CA ALA A 187 -21.64 -6.48 4.80
C ALA A 187 -21.67 -6.93 3.32
N LEU A 188 -20.54 -7.47 2.85
CA LEU A 188 -20.42 -8.09 1.54
C LEU A 188 -20.10 -9.58 1.69
N HIS A 189 -20.80 -10.41 0.94
CA HIS A 189 -20.44 -11.81 0.71
C HIS A 189 -19.22 -11.91 -0.24
N ASP A 190 -18.63 -13.09 -0.38
CA ASP A 190 -17.39 -13.29 -1.16
C ASP A 190 -17.58 -13.10 -2.67
N ASP A 191 -18.83 -13.19 -3.15
CA ASP A 191 -19.25 -12.84 -4.51
C ASP A 191 -19.76 -11.39 -4.63
N TYR A 192 -19.53 -10.57 -3.60
CA TYR A 192 -19.96 -9.17 -3.48
C TYR A 192 -21.48 -8.95 -3.39
N MET A 193 -22.26 -9.99 -3.09
CA MET A 193 -23.66 -9.80 -2.71
C MET A 193 -23.76 -9.00 -1.41
N LEU A 194 -24.73 -8.08 -1.35
CA LEU A 194 -24.98 -7.26 -0.18
C LEU A 194 -25.75 -8.06 0.88
N LEU A 195 -25.17 -8.12 2.08
CA LEU A 195 -25.81 -8.64 3.28
C LEU A 195 -26.28 -7.44 4.11
N LYS A 196 -27.54 -7.44 4.53
CA LYS A 196 -28.16 -6.34 5.28
C LYS A 196 -28.65 -6.85 6.62
N HIS A 197 -28.52 -6.02 7.65
CA HIS A 197 -29.06 -6.34 8.96
C HIS A 197 -30.60 -6.45 8.88
N PRO A 198 -31.20 -7.55 9.38
CA PRO A 198 -32.61 -7.85 9.15
C PRO A 198 -33.58 -6.93 9.92
N ALA A 199 -33.14 -6.36 11.05
CA ALA A 199 -33.97 -5.53 11.92
C ALA A 199 -33.29 -4.17 12.20
N PRO A 200 -33.31 -3.22 11.27
CA PRO A 200 -32.72 -1.89 11.49
C PRO A 200 -33.45 -1.12 12.61
N PRO A 201 -32.74 -0.46 13.55
CA PRO A 201 -33.35 0.10 14.75
C PRO A 201 -34.06 1.44 14.53
N SER A 202 -33.96 2.03 13.33
CA SER A 202 -34.61 3.30 13.00
C SER A 202 -35.05 3.34 11.55
N ARG A 203 -36.05 4.19 11.26
CA ARG A 203 -36.55 4.42 9.89
C ARG A 203 -35.46 4.92 8.96
N THR A 204 -34.55 5.77 9.44
CA THR A 204 -33.43 6.31 8.66
C THR A 204 -32.47 5.22 8.24
N ILE A 205 -32.08 4.32 9.15
CA ILE A 205 -31.19 3.19 8.82
C ILE A 205 -31.90 2.25 7.85
N ALA A 206 -33.18 1.95 8.09
CA ALA A 206 -33.97 1.11 7.20
C ALA A 206 -34.02 1.68 5.78
N HIS A 207 -34.21 2.99 5.63
CA HIS A 207 -34.23 3.66 4.33
C HIS A 207 -32.86 3.56 3.63
N LEU A 208 -31.76 3.87 4.33
CA LEU A 208 -30.42 3.77 3.76
C LEU A 208 -30.07 2.34 3.30
N LEU A 209 -30.45 1.33 4.08
CA LEU A 209 -30.27 -0.06 3.69
C LEU A 209 -31.15 -0.46 2.51
N ALA A 210 -32.39 0.03 2.44
CA ALA A 210 -33.30 -0.24 1.33
C ALA A 210 -32.77 0.35 0.01
N THR A 211 -32.20 1.56 0.04
CA THR A 211 -31.64 2.24 -1.14
C THR A 211 -30.25 1.73 -1.54
N THR A 212 -29.59 0.94 -0.70
CA THR A 212 -28.29 0.33 -1.02
C THR A 212 -28.53 -0.99 -1.76
N ASP A 213 -28.63 -0.96 -3.08
CA ASP A 213 -29.07 -2.09 -3.90
C ASP A 213 -27.93 -2.85 -4.59
N ARG A 214 -26.75 -2.23 -4.72
CA ARG A 214 -25.62 -2.79 -5.45
C ARG A 214 -24.28 -2.43 -4.84
N PHE A 215 -23.29 -3.28 -5.11
CA PHE A 215 -21.88 -2.96 -4.98
C PHE A 215 -21.30 -2.67 -6.37
N THR A 216 -20.57 -1.57 -6.50
CA THR A 216 -19.85 -1.21 -7.73
C THR A 216 -18.40 -1.65 -7.61
N PRO A 217 -17.94 -2.64 -8.40
CA PRO A 217 -16.57 -3.13 -8.32
C PRO A 217 -15.54 -2.04 -8.67
N PRO A 218 -14.37 -2.08 -8.01
CA PRO A 218 -13.25 -1.21 -8.34
C PRO A 218 -12.58 -1.59 -9.67
N LEU A 219 -11.61 -0.77 -10.10
CA LEU A 219 -10.87 -0.94 -11.35
C LEU A 219 -9.81 -2.04 -11.31
N HIS A 220 -9.04 -2.15 -10.21
CA HIS A 220 -7.86 -3.02 -10.16
C HIS A 220 -7.79 -3.86 -8.89
N TYR A 221 -7.96 -3.24 -7.73
CA TYR A 221 -7.81 -3.91 -6.43
C TYR A 221 -9.19 -4.22 -5.86
N VAL A 222 -9.71 -5.42 -6.16
CA VAL A 222 -10.99 -5.89 -5.65
C VAL A 222 -10.89 -6.29 -4.16
N PRO A 223 -11.97 -6.15 -3.37
CA PRO A 223 -11.97 -6.58 -1.97
C PRO A 223 -11.60 -8.06 -1.84
N SER A 224 -10.63 -8.38 -0.98
CA SER A 224 -10.23 -9.78 -0.76
C SER A 224 -11.33 -10.57 -0.02
N PRO A 225 -11.70 -11.77 -0.48
CA PRO A 225 -12.63 -12.66 0.24
C PRO A 225 -12.19 -12.93 1.68
N LEU A 226 -10.88 -13.00 1.94
CA LEU A 226 -10.34 -13.15 3.29
C LEU A 226 -10.79 -12.03 4.23
N TYR A 227 -10.63 -10.77 3.80
CA TYR A 227 -11.02 -9.62 4.62
C TYR A 227 -12.54 -9.49 4.73
N LEU A 228 -13.27 -9.81 3.66
CA LEU A 228 -14.73 -9.84 3.68
C LEU A 228 -15.26 -10.86 4.70
N ALA A 229 -14.70 -12.07 4.73
CA ALA A 229 -15.05 -13.10 5.70
C ALA A 229 -14.75 -12.66 7.15
N GLN A 230 -13.59 -12.03 7.37
CA GLN A 230 -13.23 -11.47 8.68
C GLN A 230 -14.20 -10.37 9.13
N HIS A 231 -14.59 -9.48 8.21
CA HIS A 231 -15.59 -8.45 8.48
C HIS A 231 -16.94 -9.08 8.85
N ARG A 232 -17.45 -10.01 8.04
CA ARG A 232 -18.71 -10.73 8.30
C ARG A 232 -18.72 -11.42 9.67
N ALA A 233 -17.65 -12.14 9.99
CA ALA A 233 -17.49 -12.81 11.28
C ALA A 233 -17.50 -11.82 12.46
N ARG A 234 -16.80 -10.68 12.32
CA ARG A 234 -16.76 -9.63 13.34
C ARG A 234 -18.14 -9.01 13.60
N VAL A 235 -18.90 -8.75 12.54
CA VAL A 235 -20.18 -8.02 12.64
C VAL A 235 -21.39 -8.94 12.80
N GLY A 236 -21.21 -10.25 12.75
CA GLY A 236 -22.28 -11.23 12.92
C GLY A 236 -23.21 -11.39 11.72
N LEU A 237 -22.81 -10.92 10.53
CA LEU A 237 -23.55 -11.12 9.28
C LEU A 237 -22.94 -12.29 8.50
N LEU A 238 -23.13 -13.49 9.02
CA LEU A 238 -22.72 -14.74 8.39
C LEU A 238 -23.80 -15.16 7.38
N ALA A 239 -23.44 -15.24 6.11
CA ALA A 239 -24.22 -15.87 5.06
C ALA A 239 -23.47 -17.12 4.59
#